data_AF-A0A0N1HFR5-F1
#
_entry.id   AF-A0A0N1HFR5-F1
#
_cell.length_a   1.000
_cell.length_b   1.000
_cell.length_c   1.000
_cell.angle_alpha   90.00
_cell.angle_beta   90.00
_cell.angle_gamma   90.00
#
_symmetry.space_group_name_H-M   'P 1'
#
loop_
_entity.id
_entity.type
_entity.pdbx_description
1 polymer ?
#
loop_
_entity_poly.entity_id
_entity_poly.type
_entity_poly.pdbx_seq_one_letter_code
_entity_poly.pdbx_strand_id
1 'polypeptide(L)'
;MPCGTILRQALQHDTVAAVILYDESQPGEKAVQLNTVDVSRKQSGKGVFWQFFQWINKSSFEVSADAFTTFRDLLTKHKPLTSQYLTTNYDLFFGSYFNTTLLLSTSYVTKRQSIKLLGELLLDRTNYVVMTTYVASGDNLKLTMNLLKDDRKMVQYEAFHVFKVFVANPNKSDEVKRILIKNKGRLLKFLPSFLEGRTDDDQFLDEKSFLLRQIELLPDEPEFVAGRGQSARQLVLRSNSNDVLN
;
A
#
# COMPACT_ATOMS: atom_id res chain seq x y z
N MET A 1 -18.01 30.64 -5.15
CA MET A 1 -17.34 29.39 -5.55
C MET A 1 -17.18 28.51 -4.32
N PRO A 2 -17.48 27.21 -4.38
CA PRO A 2 -17.23 26.28 -3.26
C PRO A 2 -15.73 26.24 -2.91
N CYS A 3 -15.39 26.13 -1.62
CA CYS A 3 -14.01 26.21 -1.13
C CYS A 3 -13.06 25.20 -1.80
N GLY A 4 -13.51 23.97 -2.06
CA GLY A 4 -12.67 22.95 -2.72
C GLY A 4 -12.28 23.33 -4.14
N THR A 5 -13.16 24.00 -4.91
CA THR A 5 -12.83 24.46 -6.26
C THR A 5 -11.73 25.53 -6.24
N ILE A 6 -11.84 26.49 -5.30
CA ILE A 6 -10.81 27.53 -5.12
C ILE A 6 -9.49 26.88 -4.73
N LEU A 7 -9.52 25.93 -3.78
CA LEU A 7 -8.32 25.24 -3.32
C LEU A 7 -7.65 24.45 -4.45
N ARG A 8 -8.40 23.69 -5.25
CA ARG A 8 -7.85 22.96 -6.41
C ARG A 8 -7.27 23.86 -7.48
N GLN A 9 -7.83 25.06 -7.67
CA GLN A 9 -7.23 26.06 -8.55
C GLN A 9 -5.91 26.59 -7.97
N ALA A 10 -5.83 26.82 -6.66
CA ALA A 10 -4.59 27.22 -5.99
C ALA A 10 -3.52 26.12 -6.05
N LEU A 11 -3.92 24.84 -5.99
CA LEU A 11 -3.05 23.67 -6.17
C LEU A 11 -2.40 23.56 -7.56
N GLN A 12 -2.70 24.45 -8.51
CA GLN A 12 -1.89 24.56 -9.73
C GLN A 12 -0.45 25.00 -9.42
N HIS A 13 -0.23 25.66 -8.28
CA HIS A 13 1.09 26.05 -7.79
C HIS A 13 1.59 25.05 -6.74
N ASP A 14 2.81 24.55 -6.95
CA ASP A 14 3.48 23.62 -6.03
C ASP A 14 3.71 24.22 -4.64
N THR A 15 3.95 25.53 -4.58
CA THR A 15 4.06 26.31 -3.35
C THR A 15 2.85 26.15 -2.43
N VAL A 16 1.64 26.19 -2.98
CA VAL A 16 0.40 26.02 -2.22
C VAL A 16 0.28 24.58 -1.72
N ALA A 17 0.61 23.60 -2.55
CA ALA A 17 0.63 22.20 -2.14
C ALA A 17 1.65 21.96 -1.01
N ALA A 18 2.83 22.57 -1.10
CA ALA A 18 3.88 22.47 -0.09
C ALA A 18 3.44 23.11 1.23
N VAL A 19 2.78 24.27 1.22
CA VAL A 19 2.19 24.85 2.45
C VAL A 19 1.20 23.87 3.08
N ILE A 20 0.26 23.33 2.31
CA ILE A 20 -0.76 22.42 2.85
C ILE A 20 -0.14 21.14 3.44
N LEU A 21 0.88 20.58 2.76
CA LEU A 21 1.54 19.35 3.16
C LEU A 21 2.44 19.53 4.39
N TYR A 22 3.21 20.63 4.47
CA TYR A 22 4.28 20.76 5.45
C TYR A 22 3.97 21.72 6.61
N ASP A 23 2.96 22.59 6.49
CA ASP A 23 2.63 23.56 7.54
C ASP A 23 1.86 22.91 8.70
N GLU A 24 2.47 22.93 9.88
CA GLU A 24 1.86 22.50 11.15
C GLU A 24 1.61 23.65 12.13
N SER A 25 1.75 24.90 11.64
CA SER A 25 1.58 26.11 12.44
C SER A 25 0.17 26.20 13.03
N GLN A 26 0.09 26.62 14.29
CA GLN A 26 -1.18 26.81 15.00
C GLN A 26 -1.76 28.21 14.72
N PRO A 27 -3.07 28.43 14.98
CA PRO A 27 -3.67 29.76 14.84
C PRO A 27 -2.89 30.82 15.64
N GLY A 28 -2.34 31.82 14.94
CA GLY A 28 -1.53 32.89 15.52
C GLY A 28 -0.02 32.71 15.35
N GLU A 29 0.45 31.54 14.92
CA GLU A 29 1.84 31.32 14.53
C GLU A 29 2.08 31.77 13.08
N LYS A 30 3.33 32.09 12.75
CA LYS A 30 3.71 32.40 11.37
C LYS A 30 3.69 31.13 10.55
N ALA A 31 2.95 31.13 9.45
CA ALA A 31 2.94 30.03 8.49
C ALA A 31 4.36 29.70 7.98
N VAL A 32 4.57 28.44 7.61
CA VAL A 32 5.87 27.95 7.16
C VAL A 32 6.38 28.74 5.95
N GLN A 33 7.66 29.14 5.95
CA GLN A 33 8.29 29.74 4.79
C GLN A 33 8.87 28.64 3.90
N LEU A 34 8.42 28.58 2.65
CA LEU A 34 8.75 27.49 1.72
C LEU A 34 10.25 27.32 1.45
N ASN A 35 11.01 28.41 1.47
CA ASN A 35 12.48 28.39 1.35
C ASN A 35 13.19 27.78 2.57
N THR A 36 12.47 27.53 3.66
CA THR A 36 13.00 26.97 4.92
C THR A 36 12.34 25.64 5.31
N VAL A 37 11.44 25.10 4.47
CA VAL A 37 10.77 23.83 4.77
C VAL A 37 11.79 22.69 4.72
N ASP A 38 12.04 22.10 5.88
CA ASP A 38 12.80 20.86 5.97
C ASP A 38 11.93 19.68 5.51
N VAL A 39 12.13 19.27 4.26
CA VAL A 39 11.40 18.15 3.64
C VAL A 39 11.75 16.77 4.22
N SER A 40 12.80 16.70 5.04
CA SER A 40 13.20 15.48 5.77
C SER A 40 12.54 15.37 7.15
N ARG A 41 11.91 16.44 7.62
CA ARG A 41 11.22 16.46 8.91
C ARG A 41 9.92 15.65 8.86
N LYS A 42 9.81 14.68 9.78
CA LYS A 42 8.56 13.95 10.03
C LYS A 42 7.50 14.88 10.62
N GLN A 43 6.30 14.81 10.07
CA GLN A 43 5.12 15.53 10.51
C GLN A 43 4.55 14.92 11.78
N SER A 44 3.89 15.74 12.60
CA SER A 44 3.26 15.31 13.85
C SER A 44 1.82 14.84 13.68
N GLY A 45 1.21 15.06 12.51
CA GLY A 45 -0.20 14.77 12.26
C GLY A 45 -1.14 15.93 12.62
N LYS A 46 -0.60 17.10 12.99
CA LYS A 46 -1.40 18.27 13.42
C LYS A 46 -1.64 19.29 12.31
N GLY A 47 -0.88 19.22 11.21
CA GLY A 47 -1.06 20.09 10.06
C GLY A 47 -2.41 19.92 9.35
N VAL A 48 -2.78 20.92 8.56
CA VAL A 48 -4.08 20.98 7.87
C VAL A 48 -4.30 19.79 6.92
N PHE A 49 -3.24 19.26 6.31
CA PHE A 49 -3.31 18.07 5.46
C PHE A 49 -3.97 16.87 6.15
N TRP A 50 -3.71 16.67 7.43
CA TRP A 50 -4.21 15.51 8.17
C TRP A 50 -5.72 15.58 8.43
N GLN A 51 -6.32 16.77 8.33
CA GLN A 51 -7.77 16.95 8.45
C GLN A 51 -8.54 16.34 7.26
N PHE A 52 -7.89 16.17 6.10
CA PHE A 52 -8.53 15.51 4.95
C PHE A 52 -9.01 14.10 5.27
N PHE A 53 -8.30 13.34 6.11
CA PHE A 53 -8.75 12.00 6.52
C PHE A 53 -10.09 12.05 7.26
N GLN A 54 -10.30 13.07 8.08
CA GLN A 54 -11.58 13.29 8.76
C GLN A 54 -12.65 13.77 7.78
N TRP A 55 -12.35 14.77 6.95
CA TRP A 55 -13.31 15.33 5.98
C TRP A 55 -13.77 14.28 4.97
N ILE A 56 -12.90 13.36 4.57
CA ILE A 56 -13.22 12.29 3.62
C ILE A 56 -14.08 11.19 4.26
N ASN A 57 -13.87 10.88 5.54
CA ASN A 57 -14.46 9.70 6.16
C ASN A 57 -15.67 9.99 7.07
N LYS A 58 -15.82 11.22 7.58
CA LYS A 58 -16.85 11.58 8.57
C LYS A 58 -17.85 12.64 8.11
N SER A 59 -17.65 13.25 6.94
CA SER A 59 -18.55 14.29 6.42
C SER A 59 -19.68 13.74 5.55
N SER A 60 -20.60 14.62 5.14
CA SER A 60 -21.65 14.28 4.16
C SER A 60 -21.03 13.83 2.84
N PHE A 61 -21.80 13.09 2.04
CA PHE A 61 -21.31 12.54 0.77
C PHE A 61 -20.67 13.59 -0.16
N GLU A 62 -21.33 14.74 -0.35
CA GLU A 62 -20.84 15.82 -1.21
C GLU A 62 -19.50 16.40 -0.72
N VAL A 63 -19.40 16.67 0.59
CA VAL A 63 -18.18 17.19 1.20
C VAL A 63 -17.06 16.17 1.13
N SER A 64 -17.35 14.90 1.42
CA SER A 64 -16.37 13.81 1.36
C SER A 64 -15.83 13.61 -0.06
N ALA A 65 -16.69 13.69 -1.08
CA ALA A 65 -16.28 13.57 -2.49
C ALA A 65 -15.42 14.77 -2.95
N ASP A 66 -15.79 15.99 -2.59
CA ASP A 66 -15.04 17.21 -2.90
C ASP A 66 -13.68 17.26 -2.18
N ALA A 67 -13.66 16.85 -0.90
CA ALA A 67 -12.44 16.70 -0.11
C ALA A 67 -11.52 15.62 -0.70
N PHE A 68 -12.07 14.46 -1.10
CA PHE A 68 -11.28 13.39 -1.71
C PHE A 68 -10.64 13.83 -3.04
N THR A 69 -11.39 14.58 -3.86
CA THR A 69 -10.86 15.12 -5.13
C THR A 69 -9.67 16.04 -4.88
N THR A 70 -9.77 16.91 -3.88
CA THR A 70 -8.69 17.82 -3.49
C THR A 70 -7.49 17.07 -2.89
N PHE A 71 -7.76 16.08 -2.05
CA PHE A 71 -6.74 15.20 -1.45
C PHE A 71 -5.98 14.41 -2.52
N ARG A 72 -6.67 13.90 -3.53
CA ARG A 72 -6.05 13.25 -4.69
C ARG A 72 -5.16 14.23 -5.46
N ASP A 73 -5.62 15.45 -5.74
CA ASP A 73 -4.81 16.46 -6.43
C ASP A 73 -3.53 16.80 -5.66
N LEU A 74 -3.61 16.96 -4.33
CA LEU A 74 -2.45 17.15 -3.46
C LEU A 74 -1.42 16.01 -3.59
N LEU A 75 -1.90 14.79 -3.78
CA LEU A 75 -1.06 13.59 -3.80
C LEU A 75 -0.57 13.17 -5.20
N THR A 76 -1.09 13.75 -6.28
CA THR A 76 -0.80 13.26 -7.64
C THR A 76 -0.29 14.31 -8.61
N LYS A 77 -0.46 15.60 -8.30
CA LYS A 77 -0.14 16.70 -9.21
C LYS A 77 1.35 17.07 -9.20
N HIS A 78 1.90 17.32 -8.02
CA HIS A 78 3.29 17.75 -7.83
C HIS A 78 4.16 16.57 -7.38
N LYS A 79 4.36 15.63 -8.31
CA LYS A 79 4.91 14.28 -8.00
C LYS A 79 6.23 14.26 -7.21
N PRO A 80 7.25 15.09 -7.52
CA PRO A 80 8.49 15.08 -6.73
C PRO A 80 8.26 15.53 -5.27
N LEU A 81 7.46 16.58 -5.07
CA LEU A 81 7.11 17.10 -3.75
C LEU A 81 6.36 16.04 -2.93
N THR A 82 5.34 15.41 -3.53
CA THR A 82 4.55 14.38 -2.86
C THR A 82 5.38 13.13 -2.59
N SER A 83 6.22 12.68 -3.52
CA SER A 83 7.07 11.51 -3.33
C SER A 83 7.99 11.67 -2.13
N GLN A 84 8.65 12.83 -2.02
CA GLN A 84 9.48 13.16 -0.88
C GLN A 84 8.67 13.17 0.42
N TYR A 85 7.50 13.84 0.41
CA TYR A 85 6.62 13.92 1.58
C TYR A 85 6.15 12.54 2.07
N LEU A 86 5.68 11.68 1.15
CA LEU A 86 5.21 10.33 1.46
C LEU A 86 6.34 9.44 1.96
N THR A 87 7.55 9.59 1.42
CA THR A 87 8.73 8.84 1.87
C THR A 87 9.10 9.24 3.30
N THR A 88 9.20 10.55 3.59
CA THR A 88 9.51 11.06 4.92
C THR A 88 8.46 10.63 5.97
N ASN A 89 7.18 10.66 5.61
CA ASN A 89 6.06 10.46 6.51
C ASN A 89 5.40 9.07 6.38
N TYR A 90 6.10 8.09 5.81
CA TYR A 90 5.53 6.82 5.38
C TYR A 90 4.70 6.12 6.46
N ASP A 91 5.27 5.90 7.65
CA ASP A 91 4.59 5.16 8.73
C ASP A 91 3.34 5.89 9.24
N LEU A 92 3.42 7.22 9.33
CA LEU A 92 2.31 8.05 9.76
C LEU A 92 1.22 8.03 8.69
N PHE A 93 1.58 8.32 7.43
CA PHE A 93 0.64 8.38 6.32
C PHE A 93 -0.03 7.03 6.06
N PHE A 94 0.73 5.98 5.74
CA PHE A 94 0.16 4.67 5.38
C PHE A 94 -0.30 3.88 6.60
N GLY A 95 0.57 3.74 7.60
CA GLY A 95 0.34 2.89 8.76
C GLY A 95 -0.75 3.44 9.69
N SER A 96 -0.72 4.75 9.97
CA SER A 96 -1.60 5.33 11.00
C SER A 96 -2.91 5.89 10.44
N TYR A 97 -2.92 6.41 9.20
CA TYR A 97 -4.08 7.10 8.64
C TYR A 97 -4.67 6.43 7.39
N PHE A 98 -3.93 6.34 6.28
CA PHE A 98 -4.46 5.96 4.98
C PHE A 98 -5.02 4.52 4.98
N ASN A 99 -4.25 3.53 5.46
CA ASN A 99 -4.71 2.14 5.45
C ASN A 99 -5.85 1.92 6.46
N THR A 100 -5.71 2.45 7.66
CA THR A 100 -6.64 2.24 8.79
C THR A 100 -7.95 3.01 8.64
N THR A 101 -7.91 4.19 8.01
CA THR A 101 -9.07 5.09 7.88
C THR A 101 -9.73 4.97 6.51
N LEU A 102 -8.95 4.99 5.42
CA LEU A 102 -9.48 5.12 4.08
C LEU A 102 -9.70 3.77 3.39
N LEU A 103 -8.71 2.87 3.43
CA LEU A 103 -8.85 1.53 2.82
C LEU A 103 -9.85 0.64 3.58
N LEU A 104 -10.01 0.87 4.87
CA LEU A 104 -10.97 0.17 5.73
C LEU A 104 -12.28 0.94 5.96
N SER A 105 -12.48 2.07 5.28
CA SER A 105 -13.71 2.87 5.36
C SER A 105 -14.97 2.02 5.11
N THR A 106 -16.04 2.27 5.88
CA THR A 106 -17.35 1.66 5.63
C THR A 106 -18.05 2.24 4.40
N SER A 107 -17.77 3.51 4.07
CA SER A 107 -18.23 4.16 2.83
C SER A 107 -17.63 3.46 1.61
N TYR A 108 -18.51 2.93 0.75
CA TYR A 108 -18.14 2.26 -0.49
C TYR A 108 -17.31 3.18 -1.41
N VAL A 109 -17.76 4.41 -1.60
CA VAL A 109 -17.09 5.35 -2.52
C VAL A 109 -15.71 5.71 -1.98
N THR A 110 -15.61 6.05 -0.69
CA THR A 110 -14.32 6.36 -0.05
C THR A 110 -13.37 5.18 -0.15
N LYS A 111 -13.82 3.97 0.22
CA LYS A 111 -12.98 2.76 0.14
C LYS A 111 -12.48 2.53 -1.28
N ARG A 112 -13.39 2.49 -2.26
CA ARG A 112 -13.04 2.22 -3.66
C ARG A 112 -12.05 3.25 -4.21
N GLN A 113 -12.34 4.54 -4.04
CA GLN A 113 -11.47 5.60 -4.56
C GLN A 113 -10.10 5.62 -3.88
N SER A 114 -10.03 5.25 -2.60
CA SER A 114 -8.76 5.16 -1.86
C SER A 114 -7.89 4.01 -2.34
N ILE A 115 -8.48 2.84 -2.65
CA ILE A 115 -7.74 1.71 -3.22
C ILE A 115 -7.24 2.06 -4.63
N LYS A 116 -8.07 2.72 -5.44
CA LYS A 116 -7.67 3.22 -6.76
C LYS A 116 -6.49 4.19 -6.64
N LEU A 117 -6.59 5.17 -5.75
CA LEU A 117 -5.52 6.13 -5.48
C LEU A 117 -4.23 5.44 -5.00
N LEU A 118 -4.34 4.42 -4.15
CA LEU A 118 -3.18 3.61 -3.75
C LEU A 118 -2.51 2.98 -4.97
N GLY A 119 -3.28 2.36 -5.86
CA GLY A 119 -2.77 1.80 -7.11
C GLY A 119 -2.04 2.84 -7.96
N GLU A 120 -2.62 4.03 -8.13
CA GLU A 120 -2.00 5.16 -8.84
C GLU A 120 -0.67 5.58 -8.19
N LEU A 121 -0.63 5.71 -6.86
CA LEU A 121 0.57 6.10 -6.12
C LEU A 121 1.69 5.06 -6.22
N LEU A 122 1.36 3.76 -6.14
CA LEU A 122 2.35 2.68 -6.20
C LEU A 122 2.90 2.46 -7.61
N LEU A 123 2.13 2.76 -8.65
CA LEU A 123 2.56 2.60 -10.05
C LEU A 123 3.32 3.82 -10.59
N ASP A 124 3.33 4.94 -9.88
CA ASP A 124 4.09 6.12 -10.30
C ASP A 124 5.60 5.93 -10.07
N ARG A 125 6.39 6.14 -11.13
CA ARG A 125 7.85 6.02 -11.10
C ARG A 125 8.52 6.94 -10.07
N THR A 126 7.96 8.11 -9.76
CA THR A 126 8.55 9.02 -8.76
C THR A 126 8.43 8.44 -7.36
N ASN A 127 7.45 7.56 -7.14
CA ASN A 127 7.16 6.93 -5.86
C ASN A 127 7.85 5.57 -5.70
N TYR A 128 8.91 5.28 -6.46
CA TYR A 128 9.60 3.99 -6.41
C TYR A 128 9.93 3.56 -4.97
N VAL A 129 10.50 4.47 -4.15
CA VAL A 129 10.84 4.19 -2.74
C VAL A 129 9.61 3.85 -1.91
N VAL A 130 8.52 4.60 -2.07
CA VAL A 130 7.24 4.35 -1.39
C VAL A 130 6.69 2.99 -1.83
N MET A 131 6.68 2.71 -3.14
CA MET A 131 6.21 1.44 -3.69
C MET A 131 6.99 0.27 -3.12
N THR A 132 8.33 0.30 -3.18
CA THR A 132 9.17 -0.79 -2.67
C THR A 132 8.97 -1.02 -1.18
N THR A 133 8.78 0.06 -0.41
CA THR A 133 8.50 -0.03 1.03
C THR A 133 7.12 -0.65 1.28
N TYR A 134 6.11 -0.25 0.51
CA TYR A 134 4.74 -0.74 0.64
C TYR A 134 4.61 -2.22 0.29
N VAL A 135 5.21 -2.65 -0.82
CA VAL A 135 5.12 -4.05 -1.27
C VAL A 135 6.05 -5.01 -0.54
N ALA A 136 6.92 -4.51 0.34
CA ALA A 136 7.76 -5.31 1.22
C ALA A 136 7.05 -5.71 2.53
N SER A 137 5.93 -5.06 2.89
CA SER A 137 5.19 -5.32 4.13
C SER A 137 4.20 -6.48 3.98
N GLY A 138 4.31 -7.49 4.84
CA GLY A 138 3.34 -8.58 4.88
C GLY A 138 1.97 -8.15 5.40
N ASP A 139 1.88 -7.14 6.26
CA ASP A 139 0.60 -6.60 6.73
C ASP A 139 -0.15 -5.86 5.62
N ASN A 140 0.56 -5.09 4.80
CA ASN A 140 -0.04 -4.48 3.61
C ASN A 140 -0.54 -5.55 2.63
N LEU A 141 0.21 -6.64 2.42
CA LEU A 141 -0.25 -7.76 1.59
C LEU A 141 -1.52 -8.40 2.17
N LYS A 142 -1.56 -8.69 3.48
CA LYS A 142 -2.75 -9.27 4.14
C LYS A 142 -3.96 -8.35 3.97
N LEU A 143 -3.77 -7.04 4.17
CA LEU A 143 -4.82 -6.04 3.95
C LEU A 143 -5.34 -6.10 2.51
N THR A 144 -4.45 -6.05 1.52
CA THR A 144 -4.82 -6.14 0.11
C THR A 144 -5.52 -7.47 -0.22
N MET A 145 -5.04 -8.60 0.28
CA MET A 145 -5.69 -9.91 0.08
C MET A 145 -7.09 -9.98 0.71
N ASN A 146 -7.32 -9.30 1.83
CA ASN A 146 -8.66 -9.18 2.41
C ASN A 146 -9.57 -8.31 1.54
N LEU A 147 -9.06 -7.24 0.93
CA LEU A 147 -9.81 -6.40 0.00
C LEU A 147 -10.20 -7.14 -1.30
N LEU A 148 -9.41 -8.12 -1.74
CA LEU A 148 -9.81 -9.02 -2.85
C LEU A 148 -11.07 -9.83 -2.53
N LYS A 149 -11.36 -10.05 -1.25
CA LYS A 149 -12.52 -10.81 -0.78
C LYS A 149 -13.71 -9.92 -0.41
N ASP A 150 -13.64 -8.62 -0.67
CA ASP A 150 -14.73 -7.69 -0.38
C ASP A 150 -15.99 -8.03 -1.20
N ASP A 151 -17.19 -7.91 -0.65
CA ASP A 151 -18.43 -8.31 -1.35
C ASP A 151 -18.71 -7.49 -2.63
N ARG A 152 -18.08 -6.32 -2.77
CA ARG A 152 -18.33 -5.37 -3.86
C ARG A 152 -17.32 -5.56 -4.98
N LYS A 153 -17.78 -6.03 -6.14
CA LYS A 153 -16.95 -6.31 -7.33
C LYS A 153 -15.98 -5.18 -7.73
N MET A 154 -16.40 -3.93 -7.64
CA MET A 154 -15.54 -2.80 -7.99
C MET A 154 -14.44 -2.55 -6.94
N VAL A 155 -14.66 -2.89 -5.67
CA VAL A 155 -13.59 -2.85 -4.65
C VAL A 155 -12.58 -3.95 -4.91
N GLN A 156 -13.07 -5.17 -5.20
CA GLN A 156 -12.23 -6.31 -5.57
C GLN A 156 -11.34 -5.96 -6.77
N TYR A 157 -11.92 -5.34 -7.81
CA TYR A 157 -11.20 -4.94 -9.02
C TYR A 157 -10.05 -3.96 -8.74
N GLU A 158 -10.29 -2.89 -7.98
CA GLU A 158 -9.20 -1.97 -7.61
C GLU A 158 -8.14 -2.66 -6.73
N ALA A 159 -8.57 -3.55 -5.82
CA ALA A 159 -7.67 -4.31 -4.97
C ALA A 159 -6.78 -5.29 -5.76
N PHE A 160 -7.28 -5.82 -6.88
CA PHE A 160 -6.50 -6.64 -7.80
C PHE A 160 -5.33 -5.88 -8.40
N HIS A 161 -5.52 -4.62 -8.81
CA HIS A 161 -4.42 -3.81 -9.33
C HIS A 161 -3.32 -3.57 -8.29
N VAL A 162 -3.68 -3.40 -7.01
CA VAL A 162 -2.71 -3.29 -5.91
C VAL A 162 -2.03 -4.64 -5.65
N PHE A 163 -2.80 -5.74 -5.58
CA PHE A 163 -2.26 -7.09 -5.37
C PHE A 163 -1.26 -7.49 -6.45
N LYS A 164 -1.53 -7.10 -7.71
CA LYS A 164 -0.65 -7.35 -8.85
C LYS A 164 0.77 -6.82 -8.59
N VAL A 165 0.91 -5.65 -7.96
CA VAL A 165 2.22 -5.05 -7.68
C VAL A 165 3.03 -5.90 -6.70
N PHE A 166 2.40 -6.50 -5.68
CA PHE A 166 3.07 -7.42 -4.76
C PHE A 166 3.61 -8.66 -5.46
N VAL A 167 2.81 -9.26 -6.33
CA VAL A 167 3.18 -10.50 -7.04
C VAL A 167 4.20 -10.21 -8.15
N ALA A 168 4.09 -9.07 -8.83
CA ALA A 168 5.01 -8.67 -9.89
C ALA A 168 6.39 -8.21 -9.37
N ASN A 169 6.53 -7.87 -8.08
CA ASN A 169 7.82 -7.49 -7.51
C ASN A 169 8.82 -8.66 -7.62
N PRO A 170 9.94 -8.54 -8.33
CA PRO A 170 10.95 -9.60 -8.42
C PRO A 170 11.67 -9.82 -7.08
N ASN A 171 11.84 -8.75 -6.29
CA ASN A 171 12.57 -8.74 -5.04
C ASN A 171 11.60 -8.70 -3.85
N LYS A 172 10.76 -9.73 -3.75
CA LYS A 172 9.80 -9.87 -2.63
C LYS A 172 10.55 -10.04 -1.31
N SER A 173 10.09 -9.38 -0.24
CA SER A 173 10.58 -9.62 1.12
C SER A 173 10.25 -11.05 1.57
N ASP A 174 11.00 -11.57 2.55
CA ASP A 174 10.77 -12.92 3.08
C ASP A 174 9.37 -13.08 3.69
N GLU A 175 8.85 -12.03 4.32
CA GLU A 175 7.50 -12.03 4.87
C GLU A 175 6.44 -12.18 3.76
N VAL A 176 6.56 -11.40 2.69
CA VAL A 176 5.65 -11.44 1.54
C VAL A 176 5.74 -12.78 0.81
N LYS A 177 6.94 -13.29 0.57
CA LYS A 177 7.15 -14.63 -0.02
C LYS A 177 6.46 -15.70 0.81
N ARG A 178 6.69 -15.71 2.14
CA ARG A 178 6.09 -16.68 3.06
C ARG A 178 4.57 -16.65 3.03
N ILE A 179 3.96 -15.46 2.99
CA ILE A 179 2.49 -15.31 2.92
C ILE A 179 1.96 -15.85 1.59
N LEU A 180 2.60 -15.51 0.46
CA LEU A 180 2.17 -15.98 -0.85
C LEU A 180 2.29 -17.50 -0.98
N ILE A 181 3.42 -18.09 -0.57
CA ILE A 181 3.64 -19.55 -0.58
C ILE A 181 2.59 -20.26 0.29
N LYS A 182 2.39 -19.80 1.53
CA LYS A 182 1.39 -20.38 2.46
C LYS A 182 -0.04 -20.34 1.90
N ASN A 183 -0.34 -19.38 1.01
CA ASN A 183 -1.66 -19.23 0.39
C ASN A 183 -1.71 -19.67 -1.08
N LYS A 184 -0.63 -20.24 -1.64
CA LYS A 184 -0.50 -20.60 -3.07
C LYS A 184 -1.71 -21.39 -3.56
N GLY A 185 -2.02 -22.52 -2.93
CA GLY A 185 -3.15 -23.38 -3.33
C GLY A 185 -4.52 -22.69 -3.22
N ARG A 186 -4.70 -21.74 -2.31
CA ARG A 186 -5.96 -20.95 -2.21
C ARG A 186 -6.04 -19.90 -3.30
N LEU A 187 -4.92 -19.22 -3.59
CA LEU A 187 -4.83 -18.23 -4.66
C LEU A 187 -5.08 -18.87 -6.03
N LEU A 188 -4.51 -20.05 -6.30
CA LEU A 188 -4.72 -20.79 -7.56
C LEU A 188 -6.16 -21.26 -7.75
N LYS A 189 -6.91 -21.49 -6.66
CA LYS A 189 -8.35 -21.78 -6.73
C LYS A 189 -9.21 -20.53 -6.86
N PHE A 190 -8.77 -19.42 -6.27
CA PHE A 190 -9.52 -18.16 -6.20
C PHE A 190 -9.41 -17.33 -7.48
N LEU A 191 -8.19 -17.15 -8.01
CA LEU A 191 -7.93 -16.25 -9.14
C LEU A 191 -8.62 -16.64 -10.45
N PRO A 192 -8.78 -17.93 -10.84
CA PRO A 192 -9.46 -18.27 -12.09
C PRO A 192 -10.90 -17.74 -12.13
N SER A 193 -11.61 -17.89 -11.01
CA SER A 193 -13.01 -17.46 -10.86
C SER A 193 -13.19 -16.02 -10.37
N PHE A 194 -12.08 -15.31 -10.19
CA PHE A 194 -12.10 -13.92 -9.78
C PHE A 194 -12.66 -13.04 -10.91
N LEU A 195 -13.79 -12.37 -10.61
CA LEU A 195 -14.50 -11.47 -11.53
C LEU A 195 -14.81 -12.08 -12.91
N GLU A 196 -15.22 -13.36 -12.98
CA GLU A 196 -15.54 -14.08 -14.23
C GLU A 196 -16.48 -13.34 -15.19
N GLY A 197 -17.39 -12.52 -14.67
CA GLY A 197 -18.32 -11.75 -15.50
C GLY A 197 -17.70 -10.58 -16.27
N ARG A 198 -16.40 -10.31 -16.12
CA ARG A 198 -15.66 -9.27 -16.85
C ARG A 198 -14.88 -9.92 -17.99
N THR A 199 -15.56 -10.16 -19.11
CA THR A 199 -15.01 -10.85 -20.29
C THR A 199 -14.59 -9.90 -21.43
N ASP A 200 -14.94 -8.63 -21.33
CA ASP A 200 -14.70 -7.56 -22.31
C ASP A 200 -13.45 -6.72 -22.01
N ASP A 201 -12.71 -7.08 -20.96
CA ASP A 201 -11.53 -6.37 -20.47
C ASP A 201 -10.28 -7.23 -20.70
N ASP A 202 -9.78 -7.24 -21.93
CA ASP A 202 -8.63 -8.07 -22.34
C ASP A 202 -7.40 -7.80 -21.46
N GLN A 203 -7.18 -6.54 -21.09
CA GLN A 203 -6.07 -6.17 -20.20
C GLN A 203 -6.20 -6.86 -18.84
N PHE A 204 -7.38 -6.83 -18.23
CA PHE A 204 -7.61 -7.52 -16.97
C PHE A 204 -7.39 -9.04 -17.09
N LEU A 205 -7.87 -9.65 -18.18
CA LEU A 205 -7.72 -11.10 -18.42
C LEU A 205 -6.25 -11.50 -18.58
N ASP A 206 -5.46 -10.70 -19.30
CA ASP A 206 -4.02 -10.91 -19.46
C ASP A 206 -3.28 -10.75 -18.14
N GLU A 207 -3.58 -9.71 -17.37
CA GLU A 207 -3.01 -9.48 -16.06
C GLU A 207 -3.35 -10.61 -15.07
N LYS A 208 -4.58 -11.13 -15.12
CA LYS A 208 -5.03 -12.26 -14.30
C LYS A 208 -4.26 -13.53 -14.66
N SER A 209 -4.09 -13.79 -15.96
CA SER A 209 -3.33 -14.93 -16.48
C SER A 209 -1.84 -14.82 -16.17
N PHE A 210 -1.28 -13.61 -16.20
CA PHE A 210 0.10 -13.35 -15.73
C PHE A 210 0.24 -13.66 -14.24
N LEU A 211 -0.68 -13.18 -13.40
CA LEU A 211 -0.63 -13.45 -11.96
C LEU A 211 -0.75 -14.92 -11.61
N LEU A 212 -1.65 -15.65 -12.27
CA LEU A 212 -1.77 -17.10 -12.09
C LEU A 212 -0.43 -17.81 -12.33
N ARG A 213 0.22 -17.53 -13.46
CA ARG A 213 1.55 -18.08 -13.78
C ARG A 213 2.59 -17.72 -12.73
N GLN A 214 2.61 -16.48 -12.25
CA GLN A 214 3.55 -16.07 -11.20
C GLN A 214 3.33 -16.80 -9.87
N ILE A 215 2.07 -17.08 -9.51
CA ILE A 215 1.74 -17.84 -8.30
C ILE A 215 2.06 -19.33 -8.47
N GLU A 216 1.87 -19.91 -9.66
CA GLU A 216 2.23 -21.30 -9.95
C GLU A 216 3.74 -21.55 -9.78
N LEU A 217 4.57 -20.58 -10.19
CA LEU A 217 6.03 -20.63 -10.08
C LEU A 217 6.57 -20.50 -8.65
N LEU A 218 5.73 -20.16 -7.66
CA LEU A 218 6.14 -20.18 -6.26
C LEU A 218 6.41 -21.63 -5.81
N PRO A 219 7.33 -21.87 -4.88
CA PRO A 219 7.53 -23.21 -4.33
C PRO A 219 6.28 -23.67 -3.54
N ASP A 220 6.09 -24.99 -3.42
CA ASP A 220 4.96 -25.57 -2.68
C ASP A 220 5.15 -25.47 -1.16
N GLU A 221 6.40 -25.51 -0.70
CA GLU A 221 6.76 -25.31 0.69
C GLU A 221 7.73 -24.13 0.84
N PRO A 222 7.64 -23.36 1.94
CA PRO A 222 8.64 -22.33 2.21
C PRO A 222 9.99 -23.03 2.43
N GLU A 223 10.99 -22.66 1.63
CA GLU A 223 12.36 -23.11 1.87
C GLU A 223 12.77 -22.67 3.28
N PHE A 224 12.93 -23.63 4.18
CA PHE A 224 13.61 -23.39 5.44
C PHE A 224 15.07 -23.11 5.08
N VAL A 225 15.43 -21.83 4.98
CA VAL A 225 16.84 -21.43 5.04
C VAL A 225 17.30 -21.79 6.45
N ALA A 226 17.81 -23.01 6.60
CA ALA A 226 18.63 -23.39 7.72
C ALA A 226 19.77 -22.37 7.74
N GLY A 227 19.68 -21.41 8.68
CA GLY A 227 20.74 -20.45 8.90
C GLY A 227 22.06 -21.20 9.06
N ARG A 228 23.09 -20.71 8.39
CA ARG A 228 24.48 -21.07 8.66
C ARG A 228 24.71 -20.92 10.17
N GLY A 229 24.68 -22.03 10.89
CA GLY A 229 24.78 -22.06 12.33
C GLY A 229 24.29 -23.40 12.88
N GLN A 230 25.26 -24.25 13.22
CA GLN A 230 25.13 -25.50 13.98
C GLN A 230 24.83 -26.78 13.16
N SER A 231 25.90 -27.23 12.50
CA SER A 231 26.33 -28.62 12.63
C SER A 231 26.37 -29.02 14.12
N ALA A 232 25.31 -29.65 14.62
CA ALA A 232 25.32 -30.28 15.96
C ALA A 232 24.28 -31.39 16.15
N ARG A 233 23.56 -31.84 15.10
CA ARG A 233 22.57 -32.93 15.22
C ARG A 233 22.88 -34.21 14.44
N GLN A 234 24.06 -34.30 13.82
CA GLN A 234 24.55 -35.55 13.21
C GLN A 234 25.70 -36.22 13.96
N LEU A 235 26.13 -35.69 15.11
CA LEU A 235 27.22 -36.25 15.92
C LEU A 235 26.77 -37.03 17.17
N VAL A 236 25.46 -37.14 17.44
CA VAL A 236 24.95 -37.89 18.62
C VAL A 236 24.49 -39.32 18.28
N LEU A 237 24.54 -39.73 17.00
CA LEU A 237 24.17 -41.09 16.58
C LEU A 237 25.38 -41.98 16.19
N ARG A 238 26.61 -41.56 16.54
CA ARG A 238 27.84 -42.35 16.27
C ARG A 238 28.73 -42.61 17.49
N SER A 239 28.22 -42.46 18.72
CA SER A 239 29.00 -42.74 19.93
C SER A 239 28.45 -43.85 20.84
N ASN A 240 27.39 -44.56 20.47
CA ASN A 240 26.85 -45.69 21.26
C ASN A 240 26.92 -47.04 20.53
N SER A 241 28.00 -47.29 19.79
CA SER A 241 28.28 -48.62 19.25
C SER A 241 29.78 -48.84 19.25
N ASN A 242 30.32 -49.18 20.42
CA ASN A 242 31.29 -50.25 20.61
C ASN A 242 31.70 -50.33 22.09
N ASP A 243 31.98 -51.56 22.52
CA ASP A 243 32.29 -52.06 23.86
C ASP A 243 31.03 -52.34 24.70
N VAL A 244 30.69 -53.59 25.06
CA VAL A 244 31.55 -54.65 25.59
C VAL A 244 31.02 -56.04 25.22
N LEU A 245 31.97 -56.95 24.99
CA LEU A 245 31.85 -58.39 24.76
C LEU A 245 31.24 -59.18 25.94
N ASN A 246 30.73 -60.38 25.60
CA ASN A 246 30.13 -61.46 26.40
C ASN A 246 28.63 -61.39 26.68
#